data_AF-A0A1D1VV83-F1
#
_entry.id   AF-A0A1D1VV83-F1
#
_cell.length_a   1.000
_cell.length_b   1.000
_cell.length_c   1.000
_cell.angle_alpha   90.00
_cell.angle_beta   90.00
_cell.angle_gamma   90.00
#
_symmetry.space_group_name_H-M   'P 1'
#
loop_
_entity.id
_entity.type
_entity.pdbx_description
1 polymer ?
#
loop_
_entity_poly.entity_id
_entity_poly.type
_entity_poly.pdbx_seq_one_letter_code
_entity_poly.pdbx_strand_id
1 'polypeptide(L)'
;MEEGNGTLPMEADDDVDTKGDIKLFIHSSPVFKKGAIKRLAIRNFLTFGETQPGPSSRKAPAPLYFYFEPSINIISGPNGFGKSSIVNAIALCCGSRAKFLRRGNVYGDLVKRGAGIDRAEIELTLHNPDHPKGQTRFARTIYRQSKNERTPNNEFFINGKPKKFHEYRARLKEEFRIVPENLSLFLLQDRIADLFDLKPFELLKCAEQSVPAPPPSLRRGFAA
;
A
#
# COMPACT_ATOMS: atom_id res chain seq x y z
N MET A 1 62.70 -25.21 -28.08
CA MET A 1 61.79 -26.09 -28.86
C MET A 1 60.66 -26.45 -27.91
N GLU A 2 59.39 -26.13 -28.09
CA GLU A 2 58.55 -25.45 -29.09
C GLU A 2 57.22 -25.27 -28.33
N GLU A 3 56.72 -24.04 -28.17
CA GLU A 3 55.44 -23.56 -28.75
C GLU A 3 54.27 -24.55 -28.80
N GLY A 4 53.10 -24.12 -28.29
CA GLY A 4 51.83 -24.71 -28.72
C GLY A 4 50.67 -24.64 -27.72
N ASN A 5 49.93 -23.53 -27.78
CA ASN A 5 48.46 -23.45 -27.75
C ASN A 5 47.62 -24.50 -27.00
N GLY A 6 46.65 -23.99 -26.24
CA GLY A 6 45.29 -24.51 -26.37
C GLY A 6 44.52 -24.67 -25.08
N THR A 7 43.58 -23.73 -24.90
CA THR A 7 42.21 -24.04 -24.50
C THR A 7 41.99 -24.32 -23.01
N LEU A 8 41.39 -23.32 -22.35
CA LEU A 8 40.59 -23.47 -21.14
C LEU A 8 39.75 -24.76 -21.22
N PRO A 9 39.68 -25.60 -20.18
CA PRO A 9 38.65 -26.63 -20.15
C PRO A 9 37.29 -25.91 -20.06
N MET A 10 36.61 -25.85 -21.21
CA MET A 10 35.16 -25.86 -21.30
C MET A 10 34.73 -27.19 -20.70
N GLU A 11 34.55 -27.22 -19.37
CA GLU A 11 33.80 -28.29 -18.74
C GLU A 11 32.33 -28.09 -19.12
N ALA A 12 31.96 -28.92 -20.10
CA ALA A 12 30.64 -29.37 -20.50
C ALA A 12 29.45 -28.64 -19.84
N ASP A 13 28.68 -27.98 -20.71
CA ASP A 13 27.22 -27.97 -20.62
C ASP A 13 26.71 -29.42 -20.56
N ASP A 14 26.75 -30.01 -19.36
CA ASP A 14 25.88 -31.12 -19.03
C ASP A 14 24.59 -30.51 -18.49
N ASP A 15 23.69 -30.23 -19.45
CA ASP A 15 22.25 -30.16 -19.24
C ASP A 15 21.78 -31.46 -18.57
N VAL A 16 21.91 -31.51 -17.24
CA VAL A 16 21.14 -32.43 -16.42
C VAL A 16 19.87 -31.71 -16.03
N ASP A 17 18.88 -31.89 -16.89
CA ASP A 17 17.46 -31.66 -16.62
C ASP A 17 17.01 -32.57 -15.46
N THR A 18 17.38 -32.20 -14.24
CA THR A 18 16.70 -32.65 -13.03
C THR A 18 15.54 -31.69 -12.76
N LYS A 19 14.40 -32.04 -13.35
CA LYS A 19 13.04 -31.73 -12.90
C LYS A 19 12.97 -31.09 -11.51
N GLY A 20 12.56 -29.82 -11.50
CA GLY A 20 11.40 -29.44 -10.69
C GLY A 20 11.62 -29.02 -9.24
N ASP A 21 12.83 -28.64 -8.81
CA ASP A 21 12.98 -27.97 -7.52
C ASP A 21 12.81 -26.46 -7.68
N ILE A 22 11.63 -25.96 -7.29
CA ILE A 22 11.37 -24.54 -7.08
C ILE A 22 12.35 -24.05 -6.02
N LYS A 23 13.43 -23.39 -6.44
CA LYS A 23 14.29 -22.62 -5.55
C LYS A 23 13.53 -21.38 -5.10
N LEU A 24 12.97 -21.46 -3.89
CA LEU A 24 12.41 -20.31 -3.21
C LEU A 24 13.55 -19.40 -2.71
N PHE A 25 13.92 -18.41 -3.51
CA PHE A 25 14.78 -17.32 -3.05
C PHE A 25 13.98 -16.40 -2.11
N ILE A 26 13.88 -16.76 -0.83
CA ILE A 26 13.41 -15.81 0.19
C ILE A 26 14.56 -14.83 0.46
N HIS A 27 14.61 -13.71 -0.26
CA HIS A 27 15.36 -12.55 0.21
C HIS A 27 14.51 -11.79 1.23
N SER A 28 14.35 -12.35 2.43
CA SER A 28 13.79 -11.62 3.55
C SER A 28 14.94 -10.92 4.26
N SER A 29 15.04 -9.60 4.10
CA SER A 29 15.69 -8.84 5.14
C SER A 29 14.76 -8.93 6.37
N PRO A 30 15.23 -9.40 7.53
CA PRO A 30 14.42 -9.39 8.76
C PRO A 30 14.09 -7.96 9.22
N VAL A 31 14.59 -6.95 8.52
CA VAL A 31 14.47 -5.55 8.86
C VAL A 31 13.40 -4.90 7.98
N PHE A 32 12.46 -4.21 8.63
CA PHE A 32 11.52 -3.36 7.92
C PHE A 32 12.27 -2.25 7.18
N LYS A 33 12.01 -2.11 5.87
CA LYS A 33 12.45 -0.93 5.12
C LYS A 33 11.59 0.28 5.52
N LYS A 34 12.14 1.50 5.42
CA LYS A 34 11.36 2.72 5.62
C LYS A 34 10.13 2.71 4.71
N GLY A 35 8.96 3.02 5.27
CA GLY A 35 7.68 2.99 4.55
C GLY A 35 7.01 1.62 4.50
N ALA A 36 7.65 0.54 4.97
CA ALA A 36 7.00 -0.75 5.10
C ALA A 36 5.82 -0.67 6.08
N ILE A 37 4.70 -1.28 5.71
CA ILE A 37 3.51 -1.35 6.56
C ILE A 37 3.81 -2.34 7.67
N LYS A 38 3.64 -1.94 8.93
CA LYS A 38 3.74 -2.82 10.10
C LYS A 38 2.37 -3.28 10.59
N ARG A 39 1.39 -2.37 10.52
CA ARG A 39 0.04 -2.62 11.05
C ARG A 39 -1.01 -1.84 10.29
N LEU A 40 -2.16 -2.47 10.10
CA LEU A 40 -3.39 -1.84 9.64
C LEU A 40 -4.48 -2.07 10.69
N ALA A 41 -5.18 -1.01 11.08
CA ALA A 41 -6.37 -1.09 11.91
C ALA A 41 -7.58 -0.58 11.10
N ILE A 42 -8.66 -1.36 11.07
CA ILE A 42 -9.87 -1.04 10.31
C ILE A 42 -11.09 -1.05 11.24
N ARG A 43 -11.94 -0.03 11.12
CA ARG A 43 -13.20 0.07 11.84
C ARG A 43 -14.33 0.50 10.92
N ASN A 44 -15.43 -0.27 10.93
CA ASN A 44 -16.69 0.06 10.25
C ASN A 44 -16.54 0.43 8.75
N PHE A 45 -15.67 -0.30 8.04
CA PHE A 45 -15.29 -0.05 6.66
C PHE A 45 -15.67 -1.22 5.76
N LEU A 46 -16.50 -0.97 4.74
CA LEU A 46 -17.00 -1.96 3.78
C LEU A 46 -17.48 -3.25 4.47
N THR A 47 -16.77 -4.36 4.26
CA THR A 47 -17.10 -5.68 4.82
C THR A 47 -16.86 -5.74 6.34
N PHE A 48 -15.92 -4.94 6.85
CA PHE A 48 -15.43 -5.02 8.22
C PHE A 48 -16.19 -4.09 9.17
N GLY A 49 -16.86 -4.67 10.16
CA GLY A 49 -17.58 -3.96 11.22
C GLY A 49 -18.68 -4.82 11.81
N GLU A 50 -19.12 -4.51 13.03
CA GLU A 50 -20.20 -5.24 13.69
C GLU A 50 -21.55 -4.93 13.02
N THR A 51 -22.34 -5.97 12.77
CA THR A 51 -23.64 -5.86 12.08
C THR A 51 -24.80 -5.62 13.05
N GLN A 52 -24.58 -5.78 14.36
CA GLN A 52 -25.57 -5.49 15.39
C GLN A 52 -24.88 -4.87 16.62
N PRO A 53 -25.17 -3.61 16.97
CA PRO A 53 -24.89 -3.14 18.32
C PRO A 53 -25.83 -3.93 19.26
N GLY A 54 -25.25 -4.67 20.22
CA GLY A 54 -26.06 -5.19 21.32
C GLY A 54 -26.84 -4.04 22.00
N PRO A 55 -28.03 -4.30 22.57
CA PRO A 55 -28.99 -3.29 23.01
C PRO A 55 -28.47 -2.27 24.06
N SER A 56 -27.24 -2.44 24.56
CA SER A 56 -26.62 -1.58 25.58
C SER A 56 -25.28 -0.94 25.18
N SER A 57 -24.77 -1.14 23.95
CA SER A 57 -23.43 -0.68 23.61
C SER A 57 -23.43 0.61 22.76
N ARG A 58 -23.35 1.77 23.42
CA ARG A 58 -22.87 3.04 22.79
C ARG A 58 -21.37 3.00 22.48
N LYS A 59 -20.69 1.87 22.74
CA LYS A 59 -19.25 1.73 22.53
C LYS A 59 -19.01 1.40 21.06
N ALA A 60 -18.24 2.24 20.38
CA ALA A 60 -17.87 1.98 19.00
C ALA A 60 -17.14 0.61 18.90
N PRO A 61 -17.40 -0.18 17.84
CA PRO A 61 -16.94 -1.56 17.70
C PRO A 61 -15.42 -1.63 17.78
N ALA A 62 -14.85 -2.72 18.28
CA ALA A 62 -13.39 -2.84 18.33
C ALA A 62 -12.78 -2.77 16.91
N PRO A 63 -11.64 -2.10 16.72
CA PRO A 63 -10.95 -2.13 15.44
C PRO A 63 -10.39 -3.53 15.16
N LEU A 64 -10.45 -3.96 13.91
CA LEU A 64 -9.78 -5.16 13.42
C LEU A 64 -8.33 -4.83 13.09
N TYR A 65 -7.39 -5.59 13.66
CA TYR A 65 -5.95 -5.39 13.46
C TYR A 65 -5.36 -6.44 12.52
N PHE A 66 -4.53 -5.97 11.59
CA PHE A 66 -3.65 -6.78 10.75
C PHE A 66 -2.20 -6.38 11.04
N TYR A 67 -1.35 -7.37 11.27
CA TYR A 67 0.09 -7.20 11.45
C TYR A 67 0.79 -7.76 10.22
N PHE A 68 1.79 -7.02 9.74
CA PHE A 68 2.52 -7.34 8.53
C PHE A 68 3.98 -7.59 8.86
N GLU A 69 4.56 -8.59 8.20
CA GLU A 69 5.97 -8.95 8.28
C GLU A 69 6.80 -8.18 7.23
N PRO A 70 8.13 -8.12 7.40
CA PRO A 70 9.02 -7.60 6.38
C PRO A 70 8.90 -8.35 5.04
N SER A 71 9.19 -7.65 3.95
CA SER A 71 9.13 -8.18 2.57
C SER A 71 7.73 -8.57 2.10
N ILE A 72 7.36 -9.85 2.15
CA ILE A 72 6.19 -10.40 1.44
C ILE A 72 5.11 -10.79 2.46
N ASN A 73 3.88 -10.32 2.20
CA ASN A 73 2.71 -10.66 3.00
C ASN A 73 1.62 -11.18 2.07
N ILE A 74 0.99 -12.31 2.43
CA ILE A 74 -0.07 -12.94 1.64
C ILE A 74 -1.37 -12.91 2.44
N ILE A 75 -2.42 -12.35 1.84
CA ILE A 75 -3.77 -12.35 2.40
C ILE A 75 -4.62 -13.33 1.59
N SER A 76 -4.98 -14.46 2.21
CA SER A 76 -5.84 -15.49 1.61
C SER A 76 -7.14 -15.67 2.40
N GLY A 77 -8.18 -16.16 1.72
CA GLY A 77 -9.49 -16.41 2.31
C GLY A 77 -10.57 -16.62 1.24
N PRO A 78 -11.78 -17.08 1.60
CA PRO A 78 -12.83 -17.36 0.63
C PRO A 78 -13.34 -16.10 -0.09
N ASN A 79 -14.05 -16.30 -1.20
CA ASN A 79 -14.67 -15.19 -1.94
C ASN A 79 -15.75 -14.51 -1.07
N GLY A 80 -15.83 -13.18 -1.14
CA GLY A 80 -16.77 -12.39 -0.34
C GLY A 80 -16.29 -11.96 1.06
N PHE A 81 -15.17 -12.49 1.58
CA PHE A 81 -14.65 -12.16 2.93
C PHE A 81 -13.98 -10.78 3.06
N GLY A 82 -14.00 -9.95 2.02
CA GLY A 82 -13.48 -8.59 2.08
C GLY A 82 -11.96 -8.45 1.92
N LYS A 83 -11.25 -9.43 1.32
CA LYS A 83 -9.81 -9.34 0.99
C LYS A 83 -9.48 -8.05 0.21
N SER A 84 -10.25 -7.78 -0.84
CA SER A 84 -10.15 -6.54 -1.61
C SER A 84 -10.46 -5.29 -0.77
N SER A 85 -11.33 -5.41 0.23
CA SER A 85 -11.63 -4.32 1.18
C SER A 85 -10.41 -3.96 2.03
N ILE A 86 -9.54 -4.92 2.37
CA ILE A 86 -8.27 -4.65 3.08
C ILE A 86 -7.35 -3.80 2.19
N VAL A 87 -7.17 -4.19 0.93
CA VAL A 87 -6.35 -3.45 -0.03
C VAL A 87 -6.91 -2.05 -0.26
N ASN A 88 -8.23 -1.91 -0.40
CA ASN A 88 -8.90 -0.62 -0.51
C ASN A 88 -8.70 0.27 0.72
N ALA A 89 -8.71 -0.31 1.92
CA ALA A 89 -8.44 0.43 3.16
C ALA A 89 -7.01 0.99 3.18
N ILE A 90 -6.03 0.17 2.80
CA ILE A 90 -4.63 0.60 2.67
C ILE A 90 -4.53 1.76 1.66
N ALA A 91 -5.11 1.58 0.46
CA ALA A 91 -5.11 2.61 -0.59
C ALA A 91 -5.66 3.96 -0.11
N LEU A 92 -6.81 3.93 0.57
CA LEU A 92 -7.45 5.13 1.11
C LEU A 92 -6.61 5.79 2.20
N CYS A 93 -6.03 4.99 3.09
CA CYS A 93 -5.16 5.50 4.13
C CYS A 93 -3.86 6.07 3.53
N CYS A 94 -3.37 5.53 2.42
CA CYS A 94 -2.27 6.09 1.65
C CYS A 94 -2.64 7.36 0.85
N GLY A 95 -3.84 7.91 1.05
CA GLY A 95 -4.26 9.18 0.45
C GLY A 95 -5.00 9.06 -0.87
N SER A 96 -5.38 7.85 -1.28
CA SER A 96 -6.19 7.66 -2.49
C SER A 96 -7.58 8.28 -2.35
N ARG A 97 -8.19 8.65 -3.48
CA ARG A 97 -9.56 9.19 -3.53
C ARG A 97 -10.57 8.04 -3.63
N ALA A 98 -11.80 8.22 -3.14
CA ALA A 98 -12.85 7.19 -3.25
C ALA A 98 -13.05 6.69 -4.70
N LYS A 99 -13.08 7.62 -5.66
CA LYS A 99 -13.21 7.32 -7.11
C LYS A 99 -12.15 6.34 -7.62
N PHE A 100 -10.94 6.37 -7.05
CA PHE A 100 -9.84 5.50 -7.47
C PHE A 100 -10.09 4.02 -7.14
N LEU A 101 -10.89 3.75 -6.11
CA LEU A 101 -11.19 2.39 -5.64
C LEU A 101 -12.26 1.67 -6.45
N ARG A 102 -12.97 2.36 -7.38
CA ARG A 102 -14.12 1.83 -8.14
C ARG A 102 -15.24 1.17 -7.30
N ARG A 103 -15.23 1.38 -5.97
CA ARG A 103 -16.17 0.76 -5.01
C ARG A 103 -17.12 1.75 -4.32
N GLY A 104 -17.22 2.96 -4.86
CA GLY A 104 -18.12 4.00 -4.35
C GLY A 104 -17.83 5.33 -5.03
N ASN A 105 -18.88 5.99 -5.54
CA ASN A 105 -18.76 7.35 -6.09
C ASN A 105 -18.61 8.39 -4.97
N VAL A 106 -19.10 8.06 -3.77
CA VAL A 106 -19.09 8.92 -2.59
C VAL A 106 -18.41 8.19 -1.44
N TYR A 107 -17.66 8.93 -0.63
CA TYR A 107 -16.96 8.39 0.55
C TYR A 107 -17.88 7.64 1.52
N GLY A 108 -19.16 8.03 1.61
CA GLY A 108 -20.12 7.38 2.50
C GLY A 108 -20.49 5.95 2.12
N ASP A 109 -20.29 5.54 0.86
CA ASP A 109 -20.50 4.16 0.43
C ASP A 109 -19.46 3.20 1.02
N LEU A 110 -18.32 3.75 1.45
CA LEU A 110 -17.24 2.99 2.06
C LEU A 110 -17.49 2.69 3.55
N VAL A 111 -18.47 3.37 4.17
CA VAL A 111 -18.85 3.17 5.57
C VAL A 111 -19.88 2.04 5.66
N LYS A 112 -19.56 0.98 6.42
CA LYS A 112 -20.42 -0.19 6.58
C LYS A 112 -21.80 0.21 7.11
N ARG A 113 -22.86 -0.30 6.48
CA ARG A 113 -24.27 -0.03 6.86
C ARG A 113 -24.71 -0.99 7.98
N GLY A 114 -25.68 -0.56 8.78
CA GLY A 114 -26.30 -1.40 9.83
C GLY A 114 -25.61 -1.39 11.19
N ALA A 115 -24.43 -0.77 11.31
CA ALA A 115 -23.67 -0.72 12.57
C ALA A 115 -24.13 0.38 13.56
N GLY A 116 -25.14 1.19 13.20
CA GLY A 116 -25.56 2.36 13.98
C GLY A 116 -24.51 3.48 14.07
N ILE A 117 -23.45 3.40 13.26
CA ILE A 117 -22.31 4.32 13.26
C ILE A 117 -22.07 4.83 11.84
N ASP A 118 -22.05 6.16 11.69
CA ASP A 118 -21.90 6.85 10.41
C ASP A 118 -20.48 7.29 10.10
N ARG A 119 -19.50 6.62 10.69
CA ARG A 119 -18.08 6.83 10.39
C ARG A 119 -17.30 5.54 10.27
N ALA A 120 -16.31 5.53 9.39
CA ALA A 120 -15.27 4.51 9.29
C ALA A 120 -13.93 5.10 9.71
N GLU A 121 -13.09 4.30 10.37
CA GLU A 121 -11.74 4.70 10.78
C GLU A 121 -10.76 3.69 10.20
N ILE A 122 -9.73 4.19 9.51
CA ILE A 122 -8.62 3.39 9.01
C ILE A 122 -7.34 3.98 9.57
N GLU A 123 -6.46 3.13 10.09
CA GLU A 123 -5.14 3.54 10.52
C GLU A 123 -4.07 2.61 9.97
N LEU A 124 -3.05 3.20 9.37
CA LEU A 124 -1.87 2.53 8.84
C LEU A 124 -0.64 2.96 9.65
N THR A 125 0.10 1.98 10.15
CA THR A 125 1.38 2.21 10.82
C THR A 125 2.51 1.84 9.88
N LEU A 126 3.30 2.83 9.50
CA LEU A 126 4.48 2.67 8.64
C LEU A 126 5.73 2.64 9.49
N HIS A 127 6.68 1.78 9.13
CA HIS A 127 8.01 1.82 9.70
C HIS A 127 8.72 3.10 9.30
N ASN A 128 9.22 3.84 10.28
CA ASN A 128 9.96 5.08 10.08
C ASN A 128 11.16 5.13 11.03
N PRO A 129 12.36 4.72 10.60
CA PRO A 129 13.55 4.73 11.46
C PRO A 129 13.94 6.15 11.87
N ASP A 130 13.57 7.17 11.10
CA ASP A 130 13.91 8.58 11.37
C ASP A 130 13.00 9.22 12.44
N HIS A 131 11.95 8.51 12.88
CA HIS A 131 11.03 8.99 13.90
C HIS A 131 11.37 8.37 15.26
N PRO A 132 11.28 9.09 16.40
CA PRO A 132 11.70 8.57 17.71
C PRO A 132 11.04 7.27 18.15
N LYS A 133 9.83 6.99 17.65
CA LYS A 133 9.08 5.74 17.93
C LYS A 133 9.36 4.61 16.93
N GLY A 134 10.28 4.80 15.98
CA GLY A 134 10.55 3.86 14.88
C GLY A 134 9.39 3.66 13.90
N GLN A 135 8.36 4.49 13.99
CA GLN A 135 7.12 4.37 13.22
C GLN A 135 6.36 5.71 13.12
N THR A 136 5.61 5.85 12.03
CA THR A 136 4.65 6.93 11.80
C THR A 136 3.26 6.33 11.57
N ARG A 137 2.26 6.84 12.28
CA ARG A 137 0.85 6.43 12.15
C ARG A 137 0.11 7.42 11.27
N PHE A 138 -0.50 6.92 10.21
CA PHE A 138 -1.39 7.65 9.33
C PHE A 138 -2.81 7.15 9.62
N ALA A 139 -3.74 8.04 9.93
CA ALA A 139 -5.13 7.66 10.14
C ALA A 139 -6.07 8.55 9.31
N ARG A 140 -7.16 7.94 8.87
CA ARG A 140 -8.21 8.57 8.09
C ARG A 140 -9.56 8.18 8.66
N THR A 141 -10.36 9.19 8.99
CA THR A 141 -11.75 9.02 9.40
C THR A 141 -12.64 9.46 8.24
N ILE A 142 -13.62 8.62 7.88
CA ILE A 142 -14.54 8.85 6.76
C ILE A 142 -15.95 8.92 7.34
N TYR A 143 -16.70 9.97 7.01
CA TYR A 143 -18.08 10.14 7.46
C TYR A 143 -19.07 9.83 6.34
N ARG A 144 -20.18 9.15 6.67
CA ARG A 144 -21.23 8.79 5.70
C ARG A 144 -21.90 10.02 5.11
N GLN A 145 -22.27 10.95 5.98
CA GLN A 145 -22.81 12.25 5.65
C GLN A 145 -22.03 13.28 6.46
N SER A 146 -21.83 14.46 5.87
CA SER A 146 -21.24 15.54 6.65
C SER A 146 -22.21 15.95 7.75
N LYS A 147 -21.73 16.05 9.00
CA LYS A 147 -22.56 16.52 10.11
C LYS A 147 -23.01 17.98 9.93
N ASN A 148 -22.36 18.74 9.04
CA ASN A 148 -22.69 20.11 8.60
C ASN A 148 -22.06 20.35 7.23
N GLU A 149 -22.64 21.14 6.31
CA GLU A 149 -22.04 21.44 4.99
C GLU A 149 -20.57 21.93 5.03
N ARG A 150 -20.11 22.40 6.19
CA ARG A 150 -18.75 22.89 6.47
C ARG A 150 -17.75 21.82 6.92
N THR A 151 -18.18 20.64 7.35
CA THR A 151 -17.27 19.57 7.79
C THR A 151 -16.86 18.73 6.57
N PRO A 152 -15.57 18.52 6.30
CA PRO A 152 -15.16 17.64 5.22
C PRO A 152 -15.61 16.20 5.53
N ASN A 153 -16.07 15.46 4.51
CA ASN A 153 -16.45 14.04 4.63
C ASN A 153 -15.28 13.12 5.05
N ASN A 154 -14.08 13.68 5.23
CA ASN A 154 -12.88 12.98 5.64
C ASN A 154 -12.04 13.84 6.58
N GLU A 155 -11.50 13.22 7.63
CA GLU A 155 -10.47 13.78 8.48
C GLU A 155 -9.18 12.96 8.34
N PHE A 156 -8.04 13.62 8.43
CA PHE A 156 -6.73 13.02 8.25
C PHE A 156 -5.86 13.32 9.46
N PHE A 157 -5.12 12.32 9.92
CA PHE A 157 -4.28 12.44 11.10
C PHE A 157 -2.92 11.81 10.86
N ILE A 158 -1.87 12.47 11.35
CA ILE A 158 -0.52 11.91 11.43
C ILE A 158 -0.10 11.89 12.88
N ASN A 159 0.23 10.70 13.41
CA ASN A 159 0.56 10.49 14.81
C ASN A 159 -0.49 11.07 15.78
N GLY A 160 -1.78 10.98 15.39
CA GLY A 160 -2.92 11.51 16.16
C GLY A 160 -3.17 13.02 16.01
N LYS A 161 -2.32 13.76 15.28
CA LYS A 161 -2.52 15.19 15.03
C LYS A 161 -3.29 15.42 13.72
N PRO A 162 -4.35 16.26 13.72
CA PRO A 162 -5.12 16.52 12.51
C PRO A 162 -4.28 17.25 11.45
N LYS A 163 -4.50 16.90 10.19
CA LYS A 163 -3.78 17.44 9.03
C LYS A 163 -4.73 17.71 7.87
N LYS A 164 -4.39 18.74 7.07
CA LYS A 164 -5.05 18.97 5.79
C LYS A 164 -4.65 17.87 4.81
N PHE A 165 -5.52 17.53 3.86
CA PHE A 165 -5.27 16.47 2.88
C PHE A 165 -3.96 16.70 2.09
N HIS A 166 -3.67 17.94 1.70
CA HIS A 166 -2.45 18.27 0.96
C HIS A 166 -1.19 17.95 1.78
N GLU A 167 -1.11 18.40 3.03
CA GLU A 167 0.01 18.09 3.93
C GLU A 167 0.14 16.59 4.19
N TYR A 168 -1.00 15.92 4.40
CA TYR A 168 -1.05 14.47 4.61
C TYR A 168 -0.45 13.70 3.44
N ARG A 169 -0.85 14.06 2.21
CA ARG A 169 -0.39 13.42 0.98
C ARG A 169 1.05 13.79 0.64
N ALA A 170 1.45 15.04 0.87
CA ALA A 170 2.83 15.49 0.69
C ALA A 170 3.77 14.65 1.57
N ARG A 171 3.42 14.44 2.84
CA ARG A 171 4.22 13.64 3.77
C ARG A 171 4.38 12.19 3.29
N LEU A 172 3.31 11.54 2.83
CA LEU A 172 3.38 10.18 2.27
C LEU A 172 4.29 10.10 1.04
N LYS A 173 4.19 11.09 0.15
CA LYS A 173 4.98 11.14 -1.08
C LYS A 173 6.45 11.43 -0.81
N GLU A 174 6.75 12.43 0.01
CA GLU A 174 8.12 12.92 0.21
C GLU A 174 8.91 12.05 1.18
N GLU A 175 8.30 11.61 2.28
CA GLU A 175 9.00 10.85 3.32
C GLU A 175 9.00 9.34 3.03
N PHE A 176 7.90 8.82 2.46
CA PHE A 176 7.71 7.38 2.28
C PHE A 176 7.64 6.94 0.81
N ARG A 177 7.62 7.88 -0.15
CA ARG A 177 7.46 7.59 -1.60
C ARG A 177 6.22 6.77 -1.92
N ILE A 178 5.19 6.89 -1.10
CA ILE A 178 3.93 6.19 -1.31
C ILE A 178 3.04 7.11 -2.15
N VAL A 179 2.76 6.68 -3.38
CA VAL A 179 1.83 7.34 -4.29
C VAL A 179 0.78 6.31 -4.70
N PRO A 180 -0.42 6.30 -4.09
CA PRO A 180 -1.40 5.25 -4.34
C PRO A 180 -1.98 5.29 -5.76
N GLU A 181 -1.83 6.41 -6.49
CA GLU A 181 -2.25 6.50 -7.89
C GLU A 181 -1.21 5.95 -8.88
N ASN A 182 0.00 5.63 -8.43
CA ASN A 182 1.00 4.99 -9.26
C ASN A 182 0.68 3.49 -9.38
N LEU A 183 0.18 3.06 -10.54
CA LEU A 183 -0.25 1.69 -10.79
C LEU A 183 0.89 0.66 -10.72
N SER A 184 2.15 1.09 -10.91
CA SER A 184 3.33 0.24 -10.73
C SER A 184 3.63 -0.10 -9.27
N LEU A 185 3.17 0.73 -8.33
CA LEU A 185 3.32 0.51 -6.88
C LEU A 185 2.05 -0.03 -6.23
N PHE A 186 0.89 0.37 -6.75
CA PHE A 186 -0.40 0.09 -6.15
C PHE A 186 -1.38 -0.44 -7.21
N LEU A 187 -1.34 -1.75 -7.43
CA LEU A 187 -2.23 -2.41 -8.37
C LEU A 187 -3.49 -2.91 -7.66
N LEU A 188 -4.60 -2.21 -7.85
CA LEU A 188 -5.91 -2.68 -7.42
C LEU A 188 -6.46 -3.69 -8.41
N GLN A 189 -7.23 -4.66 -7.91
CA GLN A 189 -7.89 -5.70 -8.72
C GLN A 189 -8.60 -5.13 -9.96
N ASP A 190 -9.37 -4.06 -9.78
CA ASP A 190 -10.18 -3.45 -10.85
C ASP A 190 -9.40 -2.46 -11.73
N ARG A 191 -8.08 -2.33 -11.53
CA ARG A 191 -7.19 -1.36 -12.20
C ARG A 191 -6.09 -2.03 -13.02
N ILE A 192 -6.16 -3.35 -13.18
CA ILE A 192 -5.21 -4.12 -13.98
C ILE A 192 -5.31 -3.72 -15.46
N ALA A 193 -6.52 -3.55 -15.99
CA ALA A 193 -6.72 -3.07 -17.36
C ALA A 193 -6.08 -1.70 -17.59
N ASP A 194 -6.30 -0.76 -16.66
CA ASP A 194 -5.72 0.58 -16.73
C ASP A 194 -4.17 0.58 -16.78
N LEU A 195 -3.51 -0.45 -16.23
CA LEU A 195 -2.05 -0.60 -16.31
C LEU A 195 -1.62 -1.00 -17.74
N PHE A 196 -2.38 -1.87 -18.40
CA PHE A 196 -2.10 -2.30 -19.77
C PHE A 196 -2.43 -1.22 -20.80
N ASP A 197 -3.37 -0.33 -20.49
CA ASP A 197 -3.74 0.80 -21.36
C ASP A 197 -2.73 1.97 -21.29
N LEU A 198 -1.77 1.94 -20.36
CA LEU A 198 -0.76 3.00 -20.26
C LEU A 198 0.17 3.01 -21.48
N LYS A 199 0.43 4.22 -21.99
CA LYS A 199 1.43 4.39 -23.05
C LYS A 199 2.85 4.12 -22.50
N PRO A 200 3.82 3.73 -23.34
CA PRO A 200 5.20 3.48 -22.90
C PRO A 200 5.82 4.62 -22.07
N PHE A 201 5.55 5.87 -22.44
CA PHE A 201 5.99 7.05 -21.69
C PHE A 201 5.38 7.15 -20.28
N GLU A 202 4.11 6.78 -20.13
CA GLU A 202 3.42 6.83 -18.83
C GLU A 202 3.89 5.71 -17.90
N LEU A 203 4.17 4.52 -18.47
CA LEU A 203 4.81 3.42 -17.74
C LEU A 203 6.19 3.83 -17.23
N LEU A 204 7.00 4.45 -18.08
CA LEU A 204 8.32 4.96 -17.68
C LEU A 204 8.20 5.96 -16.53
N LYS A 205 7.29 6.92 -16.64
CA LYS A 205 7.04 7.91 -15.57
C LYS A 205 6.61 7.26 -14.26
N CYS A 206 5.77 6.23 -14.31
CA CYS A 206 5.37 5.48 -13.12
C CYS A 206 6.56 4.72 -12.51
N ALA A 207 7.41 4.12 -13.34
CA ALA A 207 8.63 3.45 -12.89
C ALA A 207 9.61 4.44 -12.24
N GLU A 208 9.89 5.59 -12.87
CA GLU A 208 10.81 6.61 -12.35
C GLU A 208 10.37 7.15 -10.98
N GLN A 209 9.07 7.34 -10.76
CA GLN A 209 8.53 7.77 -9.47
C GLN A 209 8.65 6.70 -8.37
N SER A 210 8.86 5.44 -8.76
CA SER A 210 8.97 4.29 -7.86
C SER A 210 10.41 4.02 -7.42
N VAL A 211 11.39 4.43 -8.23
CA VAL A 211 12.81 4.20 -7.98
C VAL A 211 13.39 5.40 -7.20
N PRO A 212 14.36 5.17 -6.29
CA PRO A 212 15.12 6.27 -5.71
C PRO A 212 15.73 7.15 -6.80
N ALA A 213 15.72 8.46 -6.60
CA ALA A 213 16.39 9.35 -7.54
C ALA A 213 17.86 8.90 -7.71
N PRO A 214 18.38 8.89 -8.94
CA PRO A 214 19.74 8.44 -9.18
C PRO A 214 20.71 9.29 -8.34
N PRO A 215 21.80 8.67 -7.86
CA PRO A 215 22.79 9.37 -7.07
C PRO A 215 23.30 10.60 -7.84
N PRO A 216 23.74 11.67 -7.15
CA PRO A 216 24.18 12.92 -7.78
C PRO A 216 25.24 12.72 -8.87
N SER A 217 26.03 11.65 -8.78
CA SER A 217 27.03 11.25 -9.78
C SER A 217 26.45 10.96 -11.17
N LEU A 218 25.21 10.46 -11.25
CA LEU A 218 24.50 10.13 -12.49
C LEU A 218 23.68 11.28 -13.07
N ARG A 219 23.64 12.45 -12.41
CA ARG A 219 22.88 13.62 -12.87
C ARG A 219 23.62 14.52 -13.86
N ARG A 220 24.90 14.24 -14.14
CA ARG A 220 25.69 14.93 -15.17
C ARG A 220 25.53 14.19 -16.50
N GLY A 221 24.58 14.59 -17.34
CA GLY A 221 24.45 14.00 -18.67
C GLY A 221 23.25 14.44 -19.53
N PHE A 222 22.22 15.06 -18.96
CA PHE A 222 21.01 15.44 -19.70
C PHE A 222 20.71 16.95 -19.69
N ALA A 223 21.75 17.78 -19.60
CA ALA A 223 21.65 19.20 -19.91
C ALA A 223 22.55 19.48 -21.11
N ALA A 224 21.98 19.34 -22.31
CA ALA A 224 22.46 19.92 -23.55
C ALA A 224 21.27 20.64 -24.19
#